data_AF-A0A7V2WUZ9-F1
#
_entry.id   AF-A0A7V2WUZ9-F1
#
_cell.length_a   1.000
_cell.length_b   1.000
_cell.length_c   1.000
_cell.angle_alpha   90.00
_cell.angle_beta   90.00
_cell.angle_gamma   90.00
#
_symmetry.space_group_name_H-M   'P 1'
#
loop_
_entity.id
_entity.type
_entity.pdbx_description
1 polymer ?
#
loop_
_entity_poly.entity_id
_entity_poly.type
_entity_poly.pdbx_seq_one_letter_code
_entity_poly.pdbx_strand_id
1 'polypeptide(L)'
;MSKISQLKWQCRRGTKELDFVLNNYLEHYYQSASQSEQSAFKQLIELEDPILYDLFLGESLVDNTVQQNLILKLVQLTCEIKPR
;
A
#
# COMPACT_ATOMS: atom_id res chain seq x y z
N MET A 1 14.87 -15.55 5.65
CA MET A 1 13.67 -15.55 4.79
C MET A 1 13.25 -14.10 4.58
N SER A 2 13.22 -13.64 3.33
CA SER A 2 13.11 -12.21 3.00
C SER A 2 11.67 -11.70 3.14
N LYS A 3 11.41 -10.84 4.13
CA LYS A 3 10.10 -10.20 4.41
C LYS A 3 9.45 -9.58 3.17
N ILE A 4 10.26 -9.09 2.23
CA ILE A 4 9.83 -8.49 0.97
C ILE A 4 9.09 -9.49 0.07
N SER A 5 9.55 -10.74 -0.04
CA SER A 5 8.91 -11.74 -0.91
C SER A 5 7.52 -12.15 -0.42
N GLN A 6 7.32 -12.15 0.90
CA GLN A 6 6.00 -12.38 1.50
C GLN A 6 5.03 -11.23 1.20
N LEU A 7 5.49 -9.99 1.35
CA LEU A 7 4.70 -8.80 1.00
C LEU A 7 4.35 -8.79 -0.49
N LYS A 8 5.33 -9.11 -1.35
CA LYS A 8 5.14 -9.23 -2.81
C LYS A 8 4.06 -10.25 -3.16
N TRP A 9 3.96 -11.33 -2.39
CA TRP A 9 2.92 -12.35 -2.57
C TRP A 9 1.55 -11.88 -2.06
N GLN A 10 1.49 -11.17 -0.92
CA GLN A 10 0.27 -10.57 -0.39
C GLN A 10 -0.32 -9.47 -1.29
N CYS A 11 0.51 -8.84 -2.13
CA CYS A 11 0.07 -7.84 -3.11
C CYS A 11 -0.64 -8.45 -4.33
N ARG A 12 -0.52 -9.77 -4.58
CA ARG A 12 -1.18 -10.47 -5.70
C ARG A 12 -2.68 -10.62 -5.42
N ARG A 13 -3.39 -9.52 -5.57
CA ARG A 13 -4.84 -9.41 -5.39
C ARG A 13 -5.51 -9.27 -6.76
N GLY A 14 -6.79 -9.59 -6.85
CA GLY A 14 -7.52 -9.74 -8.13
C GLY A 14 -7.51 -8.50 -9.03
N THR A 15 -7.13 -7.33 -8.50
CA THR A 15 -7.01 -6.06 -9.25
C THR A 15 -5.55 -5.76 -9.57
N LYS A 16 -5.19 -5.75 -10.86
CA LYS A 16 -3.82 -5.47 -11.33
C LYS A 16 -3.27 -4.12 -10.88
N GLU A 17 -4.15 -3.12 -10.73
CA GLU A 17 -3.76 -1.77 -10.32
C GLU A 17 -3.21 -1.73 -8.90
N LEU A 18 -3.87 -2.44 -7.98
CA LEU A 18 -3.43 -2.59 -6.59
C LEU A 18 -2.09 -3.33 -6.51
N ASP A 19 -1.95 -4.43 -7.24
CA ASP A 19 -0.68 -5.17 -7.31
C ASP A 19 0.45 -4.29 -7.85
N PHE A 20 0.20 -3.51 -8.90
CA PHE A 20 1.19 -2.61 -9.49
C PHE A 20 1.60 -1.50 -8.53
N VAL A 21 0.65 -0.79 -7.92
CA VAL A 21 0.93 0.33 -7.02
C VAL A 21 1.63 -0.14 -5.74
N LEU A 22 1.21 -1.28 -5.17
CA LEU A 22 1.87 -1.85 -4.00
C LEU A 22 3.28 -2.34 -4.31
N ASN A 23 3.50 -3.02 -5.45
CA ASN A 23 4.83 -3.42 -5.89
C ASN A 23 5.74 -2.22 -6.15
N ASN A 24 5.23 -1.21 -6.86
CA ASN A 24 5.98 0.01 -7.18
C ASN A 24 6.36 0.76 -5.90
N TYR A 25 5.42 0.89 -4.95
CA TYR A 25 5.70 1.46 -3.64
C TYR A 25 6.72 0.63 -2.86
N LEU A 26 6.59 -0.68 -2.88
CA LEU A 26 7.51 -1.58 -2.20
C LEU A 26 8.94 -1.48 -2.78
N GLU A 27 9.11 -1.30 -4.09
CA GLU A 27 10.44 -1.27 -4.70
C GLU A 27 11.10 0.12 -4.61
N HIS A 28 10.32 1.20 -4.79
CA HIS A 28 10.85 2.56 -4.82
C HIS A 28 10.79 3.28 -3.46
N TYR A 29 9.70 3.12 -2.73
CA TYR A 29 9.46 3.87 -1.49
C TYR A 29 9.90 3.10 -0.25
N TYR A 30 9.71 1.78 -0.20
CA TYR A 30 10.12 0.99 0.97
C TYR A 30 11.62 1.07 1.28
N GLN A 31 12.48 1.23 0.26
CA GLN A 31 13.92 1.41 0.44
C GLN A 31 14.28 2.78 1.01
N SER A 32 13.53 3.83 0.66
CA SER A 32 13.74 5.19 1.18
C SER A 32 12.92 5.50 2.43
N ALA A 33 11.97 4.65 2.77
CA ALA A 33 11.06 4.81 3.89
C ALA A 33 11.75 4.54 5.23
N SER A 34 11.37 5.31 6.25
CA SER A 34 11.85 5.10 7.62
C SER A 34 11.33 3.77 8.20
N GLN A 35 11.99 3.24 9.23
CA GLN A 35 11.58 1.99 9.90
C GLN A 35 10.09 2.02 10.33
N SER A 36 9.61 3.19 10.78
CA SER A 36 8.20 3.43 11.14
C SER A 36 7.26 3.32 9.94
N GLU A 37 7.62 3.90 8.79
CA GLU A 37 6.85 3.79 7.53
C GLU A 37 6.84 2.33 7.02
N GLN A 38 7.97 1.64 7.08
CA GLN A 38 8.05 0.22 6.69
C GLN A 38 7.14 -0.66 7.55
N SER A 39 7.11 -0.43 8.87
CA SER A 39 6.25 -1.17 9.79
C SER A 39 4.77 -0.86 9.56
N ALA A 40 4.45 0.43 9.37
CA ALA A 40 3.14 0.92 8.98
C ALA A 40 2.62 0.27 7.70
N PHE A 41 3.44 0.19 6.66
CA PHE A 41 3.13 -0.46 5.39
C PHE A 41 2.90 -1.96 5.53
N LYS A 42 3.75 -2.61 6.34
CA LYS A 42 3.65 -4.04 6.59
C LYS A 42 2.31 -4.40 7.24
N GLN A 43 1.88 -3.61 8.23
CA GLN A 43 0.56 -3.77 8.85
C GLN A 43 -0.56 -3.55 7.84
N LEU A 44 -0.41 -2.57 6.95
CA LEU A 44 -1.37 -2.26 5.88
C LEU A 44 -1.56 -3.45 4.91
N ILE A 45 -0.48 -4.05 4.42
CA ILE A 45 -0.53 -5.21 3.51
C ILE A 45 -1.04 -6.48 4.21
N GLU A 46 -0.86 -6.59 5.53
CA GLU A 46 -1.46 -7.66 6.34
C GLU A 46 -2.99 -7.55 6.45
N LEU A 47 -3.59 -6.38 6.18
CA LEU A 47 -5.05 -6.18 6.18
C LEU A 47 -5.71 -6.78 4.94
N GLU A 48 -6.99 -7.12 5.05
CA GLU A 48 -7.79 -7.72 3.97
C GLU A 48 -8.06 -6.74 2.81
N ASP A 49 -8.37 -7.29 1.62
CA ASP A 49 -8.77 -6.54 0.42
C ASP A 49 -9.83 -5.46 0.63
N PRO A 50 -10.97 -5.75 1.28
CA PRO A 50 -11.98 -4.73 1.56
C PRO A 50 -11.43 -3.56 2.38
N ILE A 51 -10.52 -3.82 3.32
CA ILE A 51 -9.95 -2.76 4.17
C ILE A 51 -9.02 -1.86 3.35
N LEU A 52 -8.18 -2.45 2.49
CA LEU A 52 -7.36 -1.65 1.57
C LEU A 52 -8.26 -0.78 0.71
N TYR A 53 -9.31 -1.34 0.09
CA TYR A 53 -10.26 -0.57 -0.70
C TYR A 53 -10.89 0.57 0.09
N ASP A 54 -11.36 0.33 1.30
CA ASP A 54 -11.96 1.34 2.19
C ASP A 54 -10.97 2.48 2.50
N LEU A 55 -9.69 2.14 2.73
CA LEU A 55 -8.60 3.10 2.91
C LEU A 55 -8.33 3.91 1.62
N PHE A 56 -8.41 3.29 0.44
CA PHE A 56 -8.28 3.97 -0.85
C PHE A 56 -9.47 4.88 -1.16
N LEU A 57 -10.67 4.48 -0.77
CA LEU A 57 -11.91 5.28 -0.85
C LEU A 57 -11.93 6.43 0.17
N GLY A 58 -11.04 6.40 1.18
CA GLY A 58 -11.02 7.37 2.27
C GLY A 58 -12.14 7.18 3.29
N GLU A 59 -12.81 6.02 3.26
CA GLU A 59 -13.81 5.62 4.24
C GLU A 59 -13.16 5.11 5.54
N SER A 60 -11.92 4.60 5.45
CA SER A 60 -11.13 4.19 6.60
C SER A 60 -10.02 5.21 6.90
N LEU A 61 -9.91 5.61 8.16
CA LEU A 61 -8.84 6.46 8.67
C LEU A 61 -7.94 5.63 9.58
N VAL A 62 -6.65 5.66 9.29
CA VAL A 62 -5.63 5.11 10.19
C VAL A 62 -5.18 6.18 11.16
N ASP A 63 -5.20 5.88 12.45
CA ASP A 63 -4.76 6.80 13.52
C ASP A 63 -3.29 7.22 13.37
N ASN A 64 -2.47 6.41 12.69
CA ASN A 64 -1.07 6.74 12.45
C ASN A 64 -0.94 7.69 11.26
N THR A 65 -0.49 8.92 11.53
CA THR A 65 -0.14 9.93 10.50
C THR A 65 0.82 9.37 9.44
N VAL A 66 1.71 8.47 9.83
CA VAL A 66 2.65 7.79 8.93
C VAL A 66 1.93 6.86 7.94
N GLN A 67 0.98 6.05 8.42
CA GLN A 67 0.17 5.18 7.55
C GLN A 67 -0.73 6.01 6.63
N GLN A 68 -1.31 7.09 7.16
CA GLN A 68 -2.16 7.98 6.39
C GLN A 68 -1.39 8.67 5.25
N ASN A 69 -0.21 9.24 5.52
CA ASN A 69 0.66 9.80 4.48
C ASN A 69 1.06 8.77 3.42
N LEU A 70 1.27 7.52 3.84
CA LEU A 70 1.58 6.42 2.94
C LEU A 70 0.40 6.11 2.02
N ILE A 71 -0.81 5.97 2.58
CA ILE A 71 -2.03 5.71 1.80
C ILE A 71 -2.29 6.85 0.83
N LEU A 72 -2.14 8.11 1.25
CA LEU A 72 -2.30 9.26 0.37
C LEU A 72 -1.35 9.20 -0.84
N LYS A 73 -0.09 8.79 -0.63
CA LYS A 73 0.86 8.57 -1.73
C LYS A 73 0.42 7.42 -2.66
N LEU A 74 -0.06 6.31 -2.10
CA LEU A 74 -0.56 5.18 -2.89
C LEU A 74 -1.81 5.57 -3.69
N VAL A 75 -2.75 6.30 -3.08
CA VAL A 75 -3.97 6.81 -3.73
C VAL A 75 -3.62 7.76 -4.87
N GLN A 76 -2.66 8.68 -4.67
CA GLN A 76 -2.15 9.54 -5.74
C GLN A 76 -1.61 8.73 -6.92
N LEU A 77 -0.85 7.65 -6.66
CA LEU A 77 -0.34 6.77 -7.71
C LEU A 77 -1.46 6.03 -8.44
N THR A 78 -2.55 5.63 -7.75
CA THR A 78 -3.72 5.03 -8.41
C THR A 78 -4.53 6.04 -9.23
N CYS A 79 -4.56 7.31 -8.85
CA CYS A 79 -5.29 8.34 -9.59
C CYS A 79 -4.74 8.55 -11.01
N GLU A 80 -3.44 8.33 -11.25
CA GLU A 80 -2.87 8.38 -12.60
C GLU A 80 -3.32 7.21 -13.50
N ILE A 81 -3.82 6.11 -12.91
CA ILE A 81 -4.12 4.86 -13.62
C ILE A 81 -5.60 4.76 -14.03
N LYS A 82 -6.41 5.82 -13.86
CA LYS A 82 -7.79 5.84 -14.34
C LYS A 82 -7.94 6.57 -15.69
N PRO A 83 -7.66 5.95 -16.85
CA PRO A 83 -8.33 6.30 -18.08
C PRO A 83 -9.68 5.57 -18.15
N ARG A 84 -10.67 6.28 -18.69
CA ARG A 84 -11.97 5.75 -19.11
C ARG A 84 -11.85 4.53 -20.03
#